data_AF-A0A2P5DV53-F1
#
_entry.id   AF-A0A2P5DV53-F1
#
_cell.length_a   1.000
_cell.length_b   1.000
_cell.length_c   1.000
_cell.angle_alpha   90.00
_cell.angle_beta   90.00
_cell.angle_gamma   90.00
#
_symmetry.space_group_name_H-M   'P 1'
#
loop_
_entity.id
_entity.type
_entity.pdbx_description
1 polymer ?
#
loop_
_entity_poly.entity_id
_entity_poly.type
_entity_poly.pdbx_seq_one_letter_code
_entity_poly.pdbx_strand_id
1 'polypeptide(L)'
;MAVIEKYPSIFFVGGGNRAPPFLRLTEKAERIAREEANAKELMEPILVRNIRKLLMLSVDCRVPLGKIKLIESELGFPDDFDKSLIPKYPEFFSAFNISFPSGFRPNMSYLEQFEKWQKMEFPSPYLNARRFEMADPKARKKEVAVLHELLSLTMEK
;
A
#
# COMPACT_ATOMS: atom_id res chain seq x y z
N MET A 1 40.93 -9.45 2.91
CA MET A 1 40.81 -9.39 1.43
C MET A 1 39.35 -9.15 1.11
N ALA A 2 39.06 -7.91 0.73
CA ALA A 2 37.81 -7.21 1.01
C ALA A 2 36.68 -7.65 0.08
N VAL A 3 35.45 -7.74 0.60
CA VAL A 3 34.21 -8.03 -0.17
C VAL A 3 34.12 -7.22 -1.48
N ILE A 4 34.70 -6.03 -1.48
CA ILE A 4 34.76 -5.08 -2.59
C ILE A 4 35.50 -5.65 -3.82
N GLU A 5 36.59 -6.40 -3.63
CA GLU A 5 37.38 -6.96 -4.74
C GLU A 5 36.65 -8.10 -5.47
N LYS A 6 35.62 -8.69 -4.84
CA LYS A 6 34.80 -9.74 -5.45
C LYS A 6 33.81 -9.19 -6.49
N TYR A 7 33.56 -7.88 -6.51
CA TYR A 7 32.52 -7.26 -7.35
C TYR A 7 33.04 -6.03 -8.12
N PRO A 8 34.04 -6.21 -9.02
CA PRO A 8 34.64 -5.10 -9.78
C PRO A 8 33.66 -4.45 -10.77
N SER A 9 32.58 -5.13 -11.12
CA SER A 9 31.51 -4.57 -11.95
C SER A 9 30.62 -3.57 -11.19
N ILE A 10 30.60 -3.62 -9.85
CA ILE A 10 29.75 -2.79 -9.00
C ILE A 10 30.56 -1.67 -8.35
N PHE A 11 31.72 -2.01 -7.80
CA PHE A 11 32.56 -1.09 -7.05
C PHE A 11 33.84 -0.76 -7.81
N PHE A 12 34.14 0.54 -7.89
CA PHE A 12 35.42 1.06 -8.32
C PHE A 12 36.20 1.52 -7.09
N VAL A 13 37.38 0.93 -6.89
CA VAL A 13 38.34 1.37 -5.88
C VAL A 13 39.42 2.19 -6.59
N GLY A 14 39.53 3.46 -6.20
CA GLY A 14 40.60 4.35 -6.63
C GLY A 14 41.51 4.70 -5.46
N GLY A 15 42.77 5.04 -5.73
CA GLY A 15 43.72 5.47 -4.69
C GLY A 15 45.14 5.01 -4.97
N GLY A 16 46.11 5.89 -4.69
CA GLY A 16 47.53 5.60 -4.86
C GLY A 16 48.39 6.84 -5.03
N ASN A 17 49.62 6.78 -4.51
CA ASN A 17 50.72 7.74 -4.67
C ASN A 17 50.44 9.21 -4.26
N ARG A 18 49.79 9.39 -3.09
CA ARG A 18 49.51 10.65 -2.31
C ARG A 18 48.02 11.00 -2.14
N ALA A 19 47.09 10.23 -2.71
CA ALA A 19 45.65 10.39 -2.47
C ALA A 19 45.09 9.26 -1.59
N PRO A 20 44.16 9.55 -0.66
CA PRO A 20 43.50 8.53 0.14
C PRO A 20 42.67 7.59 -0.76
N PRO A 21 42.58 6.29 -0.42
CA PRO A 21 41.74 5.36 -1.15
C PRO A 21 40.27 5.77 -1.04
N PHE A 22 39.55 5.71 -2.17
CA PHE A 22 38.13 6.00 -2.24
C PHE A 22 37.40 4.86 -2.94
N LEU A 23 36.16 4.66 -2.51
CA LEU A 23 35.20 3.72 -3.07
C LEU A 23 34.13 4.52 -3.79
N ARG A 24 33.83 4.19 -5.05
CA ARG A 24 32.64 4.69 -5.75
C ARG A 24 31.94 3.56 -6.48
N LEU A 25 30.69 3.76 -6.85
CA LEU A 25 30.03 2.87 -7.80
C LEU A 25 30.66 3.03 -9.18
N THR A 26 30.66 1.95 -9.96
CA THR A 26 30.95 2.04 -11.39
C THR A 26 29.84 2.82 -12.09
N GLU A 27 30.14 3.45 -13.22
CA GLU A 27 29.14 4.19 -14.01
C GLU A 27 27.94 3.31 -14.38
N LYS A 28 28.20 2.02 -14.68
CA LYS A 28 27.15 1.03 -14.94
C LYS A 28 26.29 0.79 -13.70
N ALA A 29 26.89 0.58 -12.54
CA ALA A 29 26.14 0.33 -11.30
C ALA A 29 25.34 1.55 -10.87
N GLU A 30 25.90 2.75 -11.03
CA GLU A 30 25.20 4.01 -10.75
C GLU A 30 24.01 4.21 -11.71
N ARG A 31 24.17 3.89 -13.00
CA ARG A 31 23.06 3.91 -13.96
C ARG A 31 21.95 2.94 -13.58
N ILE A 32 22.29 1.70 -13.24
CA ILE A 32 21.31 0.68 -12.82
C ILE A 32 20.58 1.14 -11.56
N ALA A 33 21.29 1.69 -10.58
CA ALA A 33 20.67 2.20 -9.35
C ALA A 33 19.64 3.32 -9.63
N ARG A 34 19.94 4.22 -10.57
CA ARG A 34 18.98 5.25 -11.03
C ARG A 34 17.78 4.65 -11.76
N GLU A 35 18.01 3.69 -12.66
CA GLU A 35 16.94 2.99 -13.38
C GLU A 35 16.02 2.23 -12.42
N GLU A 36 16.57 1.57 -11.40
CA GLU A 36 15.83 0.89 -10.35
C GLU A 36 14.96 1.87 -9.55
N ALA A 37 15.52 3.02 -9.16
CA ALA A 37 14.76 4.05 -8.44
C ALA A 37 13.57 4.56 -9.28
N ASN A 38 13.80 4.86 -10.56
CA ASN A 38 12.73 5.27 -11.48
C ASN A 38 11.68 4.17 -11.65
N ALA A 39 12.10 2.91 -11.75
CA ALA A 39 11.18 1.78 -11.86
C ALA A 39 10.32 1.60 -10.59
N LYS A 40 10.88 1.82 -9.40
CA LYS A 40 10.14 1.79 -8.13
C LYS A 40 9.05 2.85 -8.09
N GLU A 41 9.35 4.08 -8.52
CA GLU A 41 8.36 5.15 -8.61
C GLU A 41 7.22 4.80 -9.59
N LEU A 42 7.55 4.26 -10.77
CA LEU A 42 6.56 3.84 -11.76
C LEU A 42 5.71 2.65 -11.30
N MET A 43 6.25 1.76 -10.46
CA MET A 43 5.54 0.60 -9.93
C MET A 43 4.64 0.90 -8.73
N GLU A 44 4.87 2.00 -8.01
CA GLU A 44 4.09 2.41 -6.84
C GLU A 44 2.56 2.26 -6.99
N PRO A 45 1.90 2.76 -8.05
CA PRO A 45 0.45 2.61 -8.22
C PRO A 45 -0.02 1.15 -8.34
N ILE A 46 0.83 0.27 -8.90
CA ILE A 46 0.55 -1.17 -9.02
C ILE A 46 0.65 -1.82 -7.64
N LEU A 47 1.67 -1.47 -6.86
CA LEU A 47 1.86 -1.93 -5.49
C LEU A 47 0.67 -1.55 -4.59
N VAL A 48 0.22 -0.29 -4.67
CA VAL A 48 -0.97 0.20 -3.96
C VAL A 48 -2.21 -0.61 -4.32
N ARG A 49 -2.39 -0.91 -5.62
CA ARG A 49 -3.50 -1.75 -6.10
C ARG A 49 -3.42 -3.18 -5.53
N ASN A 50 -2.21 -3.75 -5.44
CA ASN A 50 -2.00 -5.09 -4.88
C ASN A 50 -2.31 -5.13 -3.38
N ILE A 51 -1.87 -4.14 -2.59
CA ILE A 51 -2.24 -4.04 -1.16
C ILE A 51 -3.75 -3.92 -1.03
N ARG A 52 -4.39 -3.09 -1.85
CA ARG A 52 -5.85 -2.94 -1.81
C ARG A 52 -6.55 -4.27 -2.04
N LYS A 53 -6.14 -5.03 -3.06
CA LYS A 53 -6.69 -6.37 -3.34
C LYS A 53 -6.42 -7.35 -2.19
N LEU A 54 -5.21 -7.36 -1.65
CA LEU A 54 -4.84 -8.21 -0.51
C LEU A 54 -5.71 -7.92 0.72
N LEU A 55 -5.93 -6.63 1.02
CA LEU A 55 -6.83 -6.21 2.08
C LEU A 55 -8.25 -6.69 1.79
N MET A 56 -8.78 -6.48 0.59
CA MET A 56 -10.15 -6.92 0.25
C MET A 56 -10.32 -8.45 0.30
N LEU A 57 -9.27 -9.23 0.02
CA LEU A 57 -9.26 -10.69 0.14
C LEU A 57 -9.15 -11.18 1.59
N SER A 58 -8.65 -10.35 2.51
CA SER A 58 -8.61 -10.69 3.94
C SER A 58 -10.02 -10.70 4.51
N VAL A 59 -10.33 -11.69 5.35
CA VAL A 59 -11.65 -11.93 5.95
C VAL A 59 -12.21 -10.69 6.67
N ASP A 60 -11.34 -9.94 7.34
CA ASP A 60 -11.73 -8.76 8.12
C ASP A 60 -11.31 -7.45 7.43
N CYS A 61 -10.94 -7.53 6.14
CA CYS A 61 -10.31 -6.46 5.36
C CYS A 61 -9.20 -5.69 6.07
N ARG A 62 -8.55 -6.39 6.99
CA ARG A 62 -7.48 -5.92 7.85
C ARG A 62 -6.39 -6.98 7.80
N VAL A 63 -5.17 -6.52 7.74
CA VAL A 63 -3.99 -7.36 7.91
C VAL A 63 -3.08 -6.61 8.87
N PRO A 64 -2.66 -7.23 9.99
CA PRO A 64 -1.71 -6.60 10.90
C PRO A 64 -0.47 -6.18 10.12
N LEU A 65 -0.09 -4.90 10.25
CA LEU A 65 1.03 -4.32 9.49
C LEU A 65 2.32 -5.12 9.69
N GLY A 66 2.56 -5.63 10.90
CA GLY A 66 3.71 -6.49 11.20
C GLY A 66 3.75 -7.78 10.40
N LYS A 67 2.61 -8.32 9.94
CA LYS A 67 2.58 -9.48 9.03
C LYS A 67 2.90 -9.09 7.59
N ILE A 68 2.49 -7.90 7.15
CA ILE A 68 2.85 -7.38 5.82
C ILE A 68 4.37 -7.13 5.75
N LYS A 69 4.96 -6.59 6.83
CA LYS A 69 6.42 -6.38 6.93
C LYS A 69 7.24 -7.66 6.76
N LEU A 70 6.69 -8.83 7.12
CA LEU A 70 7.40 -10.10 6.91
C LEU A 70 7.51 -10.53 5.45
N ILE A 71 6.69 -9.94 4.56
CA ILE A 71 6.61 -10.28 3.14
C ILE A 71 6.77 -9.04 2.24
N GLU A 72 7.29 -7.94 2.80
CA GLU A 72 7.36 -6.65 2.10
C GLU A 72 8.31 -6.70 0.90
N SER A 73 9.44 -7.41 1.03
CA SER A 73 10.40 -7.63 -0.06
C SER A 73 9.81 -8.42 -1.22
N GLU A 74 8.99 -9.42 -0.93
CA GLU A 74 8.36 -10.35 -1.87
C GLU A 74 7.21 -9.67 -2.61
N LEU A 75 6.53 -8.74 -1.94
CA LEU A 75 5.50 -7.91 -2.53
C LEU A 75 6.06 -6.67 -3.24
N GLY A 76 7.36 -6.43 -3.13
CA GLY A 76 8.04 -5.30 -3.77
C GLY A 76 7.78 -3.95 -3.11
N PHE A 77 7.38 -3.94 -1.84
CA PHE A 77 7.16 -2.70 -1.10
C PHE A 77 8.48 -2.05 -0.64
N PRO A 78 8.53 -0.71 -0.54
CA PRO A 78 9.59 -0.03 0.18
C PRO A 78 9.62 -0.44 1.66
N ASP A 79 10.81 -0.51 2.26
CA ASP A 79 11.01 -0.82 3.69
C ASP A 79 10.27 0.16 4.63
N ASP A 80 9.90 1.34 4.12
CA ASP A 80 9.18 2.39 4.84
C ASP A 80 7.75 2.60 4.34
N PHE A 81 7.14 1.62 3.64
CA PHE A 81 5.83 1.77 3.01
C PHE A 81 4.73 2.24 3.97
N ASP A 82 4.86 1.94 5.26
CA ASP A 82 3.94 2.37 6.30
C ASP A 82 3.95 3.89 6.54
N LYS A 83 5.09 4.54 6.25
CA LYS A 83 5.30 5.98 6.40
C LYS A 83 5.33 6.71 5.07
N SER A 84 5.71 6.04 3.97
CA SER A 84 5.78 6.63 2.64
C SER A 84 4.50 6.41 1.84
N LEU A 85 4.05 5.15 1.72
CA LEU A 85 2.97 4.74 0.82
C LEU A 85 1.58 4.87 1.47
N ILE A 86 1.40 4.44 2.73
CA ILE A 86 0.10 4.54 3.40
C ILE A 86 -0.39 6.00 3.50
N PRO A 87 0.42 6.97 3.97
CA PRO A 87 -0.03 8.35 4.10
C PRO A 87 -0.23 9.08 2.76
N LYS A 88 0.42 8.59 1.68
CA LYS A 88 0.27 9.14 0.31
C LYS A 88 -1.07 8.75 -0.32
N TYR A 89 -1.69 7.67 0.15
CA TYR A 89 -2.94 7.12 -0.36
C TYR A 89 -4.01 6.94 0.74
N PRO A 90 -4.36 8.01 1.47
CA PRO A 90 -5.31 7.91 2.56
C PRO A 90 -6.67 7.40 2.09
N GLU A 91 -7.09 7.70 0.86
CA GLU A 91 -8.36 7.25 0.28
C GLU A 91 -8.47 5.72 0.14
N PHE A 92 -7.35 5.01 0.06
CA PHE A 92 -7.33 3.55 -0.09
C PHE A 92 -7.08 2.81 1.22
N PHE A 93 -6.41 3.47 2.18
CA PHE A 93 -6.03 2.85 3.46
C PHE A 93 -6.81 3.41 4.66
N SER A 94 -7.65 4.43 4.47
CA SER A 94 -8.63 4.91 5.44
C SER A 94 -10.05 4.41 5.11
N ALA A 95 -10.94 4.43 6.10
CA ALA A 95 -12.34 4.05 5.92
C ALA A 95 -12.98 4.90 4.80
N PHE A 96 -13.83 4.29 3.96
CA PHE A 96 -14.49 4.87 2.77
C PHE A 96 -14.53 6.40 2.77
N ASN A 97 -13.78 7.04 1.87
CA ASN A 97 -13.83 8.48 1.72
C ASN A 97 -15.17 8.87 1.08
N ILE A 98 -16.09 9.45 1.88
CA ILE A 98 -17.42 9.84 1.42
C ILE A 98 -17.46 11.35 1.19
N SER A 99 -17.76 11.74 -0.04
CA SER A 99 -18.20 13.10 -0.36
C SER A 99 -19.72 13.19 -0.30
N PHE A 100 -20.23 14.25 0.31
CA PHE A 100 -21.67 14.51 0.34
C PHE A 100 -22.10 15.35 -0.87
N PRO A 101 -23.27 15.08 -1.47
CA PRO A 101 -23.78 15.88 -2.58
C PRO A 101 -24.02 17.33 -2.16
N SER A 102 -23.86 18.25 -3.12
CA SER A 102 -24.07 19.69 -2.89
C SER A 102 -25.48 19.97 -2.36
N GLY A 103 -25.57 20.52 -1.14
CA GLY A 103 -26.83 20.81 -0.46
C GLY A 103 -27.21 19.83 0.65
N PHE A 104 -26.52 18.69 0.79
CA PHE A 104 -26.70 17.82 1.93
C PHE A 104 -26.09 18.43 3.20
N ARG A 105 -26.89 18.53 4.27
CA ARG A 105 -26.49 19.07 5.57
C ARG A 105 -26.69 17.98 6.64
N PRO A 106 -25.69 17.11 6.88
CA PRO A 106 -25.81 16.11 7.91
C PRO A 106 -25.91 16.77 9.29
N ASN A 107 -26.80 16.24 10.14
CA ASN A 107 -26.85 16.64 11.54
C ASN A 107 -25.74 15.93 12.34
N MET A 108 -25.50 16.37 13.58
CA MET A 108 -24.44 15.79 14.42
C MET A 108 -24.64 14.28 14.68
N SER A 109 -25.89 13.86 14.93
CA SER A 109 -26.22 12.44 15.16
C SER A 109 -25.89 11.55 13.96
N TYR A 110 -26.12 12.03 12.74
CA TYR A 110 -25.76 11.34 11.51
C TYR A 110 -24.25 11.17 11.40
N LEU A 111 -23.47 12.22 11.68
CA LEU A 111 -22.00 12.17 11.63
C LEU A 111 -21.43 11.19 12.65
N GLU A 112 -21.97 11.17 13.88
CA GLU A 112 -21.54 10.21 14.90
C GLU A 112 -21.89 8.76 14.52
N GLN A 113 -23.08 8.52 13.98
CA GLN A 113 -23.49 7.20 13.49
C GLN A 113 -22.62 6.76 12.31
N PHE A 114 -22.30 7.70 11.42
CA PHE A 114 -21.44 7.47 10.28
C PHE A 114 -20.01 7.14 10.70
N GLU A 115 -19.43 7.89 11.66
CA GLU A 115 -18.10 7.61 12.20
C GLU A 115 -18.06 6.26 12.92
N LYS A 116 -19.09 5.94 13.72
CA LYS A 116 -19.25 4.62 14.33
C LYS A 116 -19.28 3.53 13.27
N TRP A 117 -20.09 3.70 12.22
CA TRP A 117 -20.19 2.77 11.10
C TRP A 117 -18.85 2.62 10.35
N GLN A 118 -18.10 3.71 10.12
CA GLN A 118 -16.77 3.65 9.52
C GLN A 118 -15.77 2.89 10.40
N LYS A 119 -15.80 3.09 11.72
CA LYS A 119 -14.92 2.40 12.69
C LYS A 119 -15.26 0.91 12.90
N MET A 120 -16.48 0.48 12.55
CA MET A 120 -16.85 -0.94 12.59
C MET A 120 -15.84 -1.79 11.80
N GLU A 121 -15.74 -3.07 12.15
CA GLU A 121 -15.01 -4.05 11.36
C GLU A 121 -15.51 -4.05 9.91
N PHE A 122 -14.59 -4.10 8.95
CA PHE A 122 -14.93 -4.11 7.54
C PHE A 122 -15.01 -5.57 7.10
N PRO A 123 -16.20 -6.15 6.89
CA PRO A 123 -16.31 -7.54 6.50
C PRO A 123 -15.81 -7.74 5.07
N SER A 124 -15.04 -8.81 4.84
CA SER A 124 -14.63 -9.19 3.50
C SER A 124 -15.81 -9.34 2.56
N PRO A 125 -15.71 -8.82 1.31
CA PRO A 125 -16.64 -9.12 0.22
C PRO A 125 -16.89 -10.63 0.07
N TYR A 126 -15.86 -11.44 0.34
CA TYR A 126 -15.85 -12.90 0.16
C TYR A 126 -16.41 -13.69 1.34
N LEU A 127 -16.73 -13.05 2.48
CA LEU A 127 -17.37 -13.74 3.60
C LEU A 127 -18.75 -14.27 3.19
N ASN A 128 -19.08 -15.50 3.62
CA ASN A 128 -20.38 -16.11 3.32
C ASN A 128 -21.54 -15.20 3.76
N ALA A 129 -22.35 -14.74 2.80
CA ALA A 129 -23.47 -13.82 3.04
C ALA A 129 -24.52 -14.40 4.02
N ARG A 130 -24.63 -15.73 4.09
CA ARG A 130 -25.53 -16.45 5.01
C ARG A 130 -25.16 -16.31 6.49
N ARG A 131 -24.00 -15.74 6.83
CA ARG A 131 -23.55 -15.52 8.21
C ARG A 131 -24.04 -14.20 8.81
N PHE A 132 -24.71 -13.34 8.02
CA PHE A 132 -25.20 -12.05 8.48
C PHE A 132 -26.73 -12.06 8.52
N GLU A 133 -27.31 -11.52 9.59
CA GLU A 133 -28.74 -11.19 9.62
C GLU A 133 -28.97 -9.94 8.77
N MET A 134 -30.08 -9.89 8.02
CA MET A 134 -30.39 -8.76 7.11
C MET A 134 -30.48 -7.39 7.82
N ALA A 135 -30.69 -7.38 9.14
CA ALA A 135 -30.74 -6.17 9.96
C ALA A 135 -29.39 -5.74 10.54
N ASP A 136 -28.33 -6.55 10.39
CA ASP A 136 -27.01 -6.25 10.95
C ASP A 136 -26.35 -5.10 10.16
N PRO A 137 -25.93 -3.99 10.80
CA PRO A 137 -25.17 -2.94 10.14
C PRO A 137 -23.88 -3.43 9.46
N LYS A 138 -23.33 -4.58 9.88
CA LYS A 138 -22.22 -5.25 9.18
C LYS A 138 -22.61 -5.75 7.79
N ALA A 139 -23.85 -6.22 7.60
CA ALA A 139 -24.35 -6.68 6.29
C ALA A 139 -24.34 -5.53 5.27
N ARG A 140 -24.84 -4.35 5.66
CA ARG A 140 -24.81 -3.14 4.81
C ARG A 140 -23.38 -2.71 4.50
N LYS A 141 -22.47 -2.79 5.47
CA LYS A 141 -21.06 -2.47 5.25
C LYS A 141 -20.39 -3.43 4.26
N LYS A 142 -20.77 -4.71 4.28
CA LYS A 142 -20.34 -5.71 3.30
C LYS A 142 -20.83 -5.38 1.89
N GLU A 143 -22.11 -5.00 1.74
CA GLU A 143 -22.64 -4.61 0.43
C GLU A 143 -21.90 -3.42 -0.16
N VAL A 144 -21.61 -2.40 0.66
CA VAL A 144 -20.79 -1.25 0.24
C VAL A 144 -19.38 -1.70 -0.15
N ALA A 145 -18.79 -2.66 0.57
CA ALA A 145 -17.49 -3.23 0.23
C ALA A 145 -17.47 -3.95 -1.13
N VAL A 146 -18.50 -4.77 -1.41
CA VAL A 146 -18.66 -5.47 -2.70
C VAL A 146 -18.84 -4.46 -3.83
N LEU A 147 -19.68 -3.44 -3.63
CA LEU A 147 -19.90 -2.38 -4.63
C LEU A 147 -18.63 -1.57 -4.86
N HIS A 148 -17.90 -1.23 -3.79
CA HIS A 148 -16.62 -0.54 -3.90
C HIS A 148 -15.59 -1.37 -4.67
N GLU A 149 -15.51 -2.68 -4.42
CA GLU A 149 -14.65 -3.59 -5.18
C GLU A 149 -15.05 -3.64 -6.65
N LEU A 150 -16.34 -3.85 -6.95
CA LEU A 150 -16.85 -3.88 -8.31
C LEU A 150 -16.54 -2.59 -9.06
N LEU A 151 -16.83 -1.44 -8.46
CA LEU A 151 -16.53 -0.13 -9.04
C LEU A 151 -15.02 0.11 -9.18
N SER A 152 -14.20 -0.34 -8.24
CA SER A 152 -12.74 -0.23 -8.33
C SER A 152 -12.15 -1.11 -9.44
N LEU A 153 -12.87 -2.17 -9.85
CA LEU A 153 -12.49 -3.06 -10.95
C LEU A 153 -13.03 -2.60 -12.30
N THR A 154 -14.21 -1.97 -12.34
CA THR A 154 -14.86 -1.53 -13.60
C THR A 154 -14.54 -0.08 -13.96
N MET A 155 -14.19 0.76 -12.99
CA MET A 155 -13.69 2.11 -13.21
C MET A 155 -12.16 2.07 -13.28
N GLU A 156 -11.62 1.44 -14.32
CA GLU A 156 -10.24 1.75 -14.75
C GLU A 156 -10.19 3.22 -15.17
N LYS A 157 -9.27 3.97 -14.56
CA LYS A 157 -8.76 5.24 -15.09
C LYS A 157 -7.46 4.95 -15.83
#